data_AF-A0A1H1WKU1-F1
#
_entry.id   AF-A0A1H1WKU1-F1
#
_cell.length_a   1.000
_cell.length_b   1.000
_cell.length_c   1.000
_cell.angle_alpha   90.00
_cell.angle_beta   90.00
_cell.angle_gamma   90.00
#
_symmetry.space_group_name_H-M   'P 1'
#
loop_
_entity.id
_entity.type
_entity.pdbx_description
1 polymer ?
#
loop_
_entity_poly.entity_id
_entity_poly.type
_entity_poly.pdbx_seq_one_letter_code
_entity_poly.pdbx_strand_id
1 'polypeptide(L)'
;MTPKQEERLKNKIKKIKKDLQADKKHWGGFYHDGRGLRYLPPELYLKLGDFTGALRYFNWFTKNFPEDIGYPIFLFEWTITLFKTKRIEQAEKKAIQTFMSNTYIFDKFLQKESLQFNKSESSNWQLEELIEYFHYTKNQDYLIDFGEWLERFTTSKKFYDFANRFIELRQKLENEPVGNTRTQLIDKENELIKKYTN
;
A
#
# COMPACT_ATOMS: atom_id res chain seq x y z
N MET A 1 8.75 19.44 13.60
CA MET A 1 8.30 20.27 12.45
C MET A 1 8.00 21.68 12.95
N THR A 2 8.32 22.73 12.20
CA THR A 2 7.96 24.12 12.57
C THR A 2 6.50 24.44 12.20
N PRO A 3 5.83 25.39 12.87
CA PRO A 3 4.47 25.79 12.53
C PRO A 3 4.29 26.19 11.05
N LYS A 4 5.30 26.85 10.47
CA LYS A 4 5.30 27.25 9.06
C LYS A 4 5.39 26.05 8.11
N GLN A 5 6.14 25.01 8.47
CA GLN A 5 6.18 23.77 7.68
C GLN A 5 4.85 23.03 7.75
N GLU A 6 4.23 22.98 8.93
CA GLU A 6 2.91 22.38 9.14
C GLU A 6 1.84 23.08 8.29
N GLU A 7 1.82 24.41 8.31
CA GLU A 7 0.92 25.22 7.50
C GLU A 7 1.12 24.98 6.00
N ARG A 8 2.38 24.88 5.53
CA ARG A 8 2.70 24.55 4.14
C ARG A 8 2.13 23.19 3.72
N LEU A 9 2.25 22.17 4.55
CA LEU A 9 1.69 20.84 4.26
C LEU A 9 0.15 20.88 4.22
N LYS A 10 -0.49 21.55 5.19
CA LYS A 10 -1.95 21.73 5.20
C LYS A 10 -2.45 22.47 3.95
N ASN A 11 -1.75 23.53 3.55
CA ASN A 11 -2.06 24.28 2.33
C ASN A 11 -1.87 23.42 1.07
N LYS A 12 -0.84 22.58 1.02
CA LYS A 12 -0.62 21.63 -0.08
C LYS A 12 -1.76 20.62 -0.19
N ILE A 13 -2.20 20.02 0.93
CA ILE A 13 -3.35 19.11 0.97
C ILE A 13 -4.62 19.83 0.45
N LYS A 14 -4.89 21.05 0.93
CA LYS A 14 -6.05 21.85 0.50
C LYS A 14 -6.01 22.12 -1.01
N LYS A 15 -4.84 22.47 -1.55
CA LYS A 15 -4.66 22.70 -2.98
C LYS A 15 -4.93 21.43 -3.79
N ILE A 16 -4.33 20.30 -3.42
CA ILE A 16 -4.55 19.01 -4.10
C ILE A 16 -6.04 18.66 -4.16
N LYS A 17 -6.75 18.78 -3.03
CA LYS A 17 -8.20 18.51 -2.99
C LYS A 17 -9.01 19.44 -3.90
N LYS A 18 -8.67 20.73 -3.94
CA LYS A 18 -9.30 21.70 -4.83
C LYS A 18 -9.05 21.36 -6.30
N ASP A 19 -7.81 20.99 -6.63
CA ASP A 19 -7.42 20.63 -8.00
C ASP A 19 -8.14 19.35 -8.45
N LEU A 20 -8.24 18.33 -7.59
CA LEU A 20 -9.02 17.11 -7.86
C LEU A 20 -10.52 17.41 -8.04
N GLN A 21 -11.09 18.29 -7.22
CA GLN A 21 -12.50 18.69 -7.39
C GLN A 21 -12.73 19.47 -8.68
N ALA A 22 -11.79 20.36 -9.05
CA ALA A 22 -11.84 21.11 -10.30
C ALA A 22 -11.70 20.18 -11.51
N ASP A 23 -10.79 19.20 -11.46
CA ASP A 23 -10.65 18.14 -12.46
C ASP A 23 -11.97 17.37 -12.61
N LYS A 24 -12.55 16.91 -11.48
CA LYS A 24 -13.84 16.22 -11.48
C LYS A 24 -14.93 17.01 -12.19
N LYS A 25 -15.01 18.31 -11.89
CA LYS A 25 -16.01 19.20 -12.49
C LYS A 25 -15.76 19.40 -13.98
N HIS A 26 -14.50 19.56 -14.37
CA HIS A 26 -14.10 19.76 -15.77
C HIS A 26 -14.48 18.57 -16.64
N TRP A 27 -14.28 17.34 -16.14
CA TRP A 27 -14.59 16.10 -16.84
C TRP A 27 -15.99 15.56 -16.54
N GLY A 28 -16.98 16.44 -16.31
CA GLY A 28 -18.39 16.05 -16.25
C GLY A 28 -18.76 15.13 -15.08
N GLY A 29 -18.00 15.16 -13.99
CA GLY A 29 -18.22 14.30 -12.82
C GLY A 29 -17.23 13.14 -12.67
N PHE A 30 -16.35 12.93 -13.64
CA PHE A 30 -15.31 11.90 -13.64
C PHE A 30 -13.94 12.50 -13.32
N TYR A 31 -13.00 11.71 -12.81
CA TYR A 31 -11.62 12.18 -12.64
C TYR A 31 -10.79 11.71 -13.82
N HIS A 32 -10.05 12.62 -14.44
CA HIS A 32 -8.99 12.24 -15.36
C HIS A 32 -7.70 11.95 -14.59
N ASP A 33 -7.36 12.80 -13.61
CA ASP A 33 -6.21 12.67 -12.71
C ASP A 33 -4.91 12.15 -13.36
N GLY A 34 -4.61 12.59 -14.58
CA GLY A 34 -3.42 12.17 -15.32
C GLY A 34 -2.08 12.54 -14.65
N ARG A 35 -2.12 13.37 -13.60
CA ARG A 35 -0.96 13.74 -12.78
C ARG A 35 -0.77 12.87 -11.54
N GLY A 36 -1.71 11.95 -11.25
CA GLY A 36 -1.68 11.10 -10.06
C GLY A 36 -1.81 11.88 -8.74
N LEU A 37 -2.52 13.01 -8.74
CA LEU A 37 -2.69 13.83 -7.54
C LEU A 37 -3.40 13.07 -6.41
N ARG A 38 -4.23 12.07 -6.75
CA ARG A 38 -4.94 11.26 -5.76
C ARG A 38 -4.02 10.49 -4.81
N TYR A 39 -2.76 10.31 -5.16
CA TYR A 39 -1.79 9.53 -4.39
C TYR A 39 -0.98 10.32 -3.38
N LEU A 40 -0.94 11.65 -3.52
CA LEU A 40 -0.06 12.51 -2.72
C LEU A 40 -0.56 12.81 -1.30
N PRO A 41 -1.88 12.94 -1.02
CA PRO A 41 -2.34 13.39 0.29
C PRO A 41 -1.97 12.52 1.50
N PRO A 42 -1.96 11.17 1.45
CA PRO A 42 -1.67 10.38 2.65
C PRO A 42 -0.28 10.64 3.23
N GLU A 43 0.79 10.64 2.42
CA GLU A 43 2.13 11.05 2.84
C GLU A 43 2.13 12.37 3.63
N LEU A 44 1.38 13.38 3.13
CA LEU A 44 1.30 14.69 3.77
C LEU A 44 0.58 14.65 5.12
N TYR A 45 -0.49 13.84 5.24
CA TYR A 45 -1.17 13.65 6.53
C TYR A 45 -0.30 12.89 7.53
N LEU A 46 0.43 11.86 7.10
CA LEU A 46 1.34 11.10 7.95
C LEU A 46 2.45 12.01 8.50
N LYS A 47 3.05 12.85 7.65
CA LYS A 47 4.04 13.87 8.08
C LYS A 47 3.47 14.84 9.12
N LEU A 48 2.18 15.14 9.05
CA LEU A 48 1.47 15.98 10.02
C LEU A 48 1.05 15.24 11.30
N GLY A 49 1.17 13.91 11.34
CA GLY A 49 0.58 13.08 12.39
C GLY A 49 -0.95 13.04 12.38
N ASP A 50 -1.60 13.53 11.32
CA ASP A 50 -3.06 13.59 11.19
C ASP A 50 -3.61 12.29 10.58
N PHE A 51 -3.52 11.19 11.34
CA PHE A 51 -3.99 9.87 10.91
C PHE A 51 -5.51 9.82 10.68
N THR A 52 -6.28 10.62 11.42
CA THR A 52 -7.74 10.76 11.21
C THR A 52 -8.04 11.46 9.88
N GLY A 53 -7.26 12.47 9.52
CA GLY A 53 -7.29 13.11 8.20
C GLY A 53 -6.93 12.15 7.08
N ALA A 54 -5.87 11.37 7.25
CA ALA A 54 -5.48 10.31 6.32
C ALA A 54 -6.61 9.29 6.13
N LEU A 55 -7.22 8.80 7.21
CA LEU A 55 -8.31 7.83 7.16
C LEU A 55 -9.52 8.37 6.38
N ARG A 56 -9.91 9.63 6.63
CA ARG A 56 -10.97 10.29 5.85
C ARG A 56 -10.62 10.39 4.38
N TYR A 57 -9.35 10.62 4.06
CA TYR A 57 -8.89 10.67 2.68
C TYR A 57 -8.95 9.30 2.01
N PHE A 58 -8.51 8.23 2.67
CA PHE A 58 -8.63 6.87 2.14
C PHE A 58 -10.09 6.45 1.91
N ASN A 59 -11.00 6.82 2.81
CA ASN A 59 -12.44 6.60 2.59
C ASN A 59 -13.00 7.40 1.40
N TRP A 60 -12.46 8.59 1.14
CA TRP A 60 -12.80 9.35 -0.06
C TRP A 60 -12.22 8.68 -1.32
N PHE A 61 -10.98 8.16 -1.23
CA PHE A 61 -10.32 7.47 -2.33
C PHE A 61 -11.11 6.22 -2.73
N THR A 62 -11.45 5.33 -1.79
CA THR A 62 -12.25 4.11 -2.09
C THR A 62 -13.57 4.43 -2.76
N LYS A 63 -14.24 5.51 -2.32
CA LYS A 63 -15.52 5.93 -2.88
C LYS A 63 -15.41 6.46 -4.32
N ASN A 64 -14.32 7.17 -4.64
CA ASN A 64 -14.18 7.86 -5.92
C ASN A 64 -13.36 7.05 -6.95
N PHE A 65 -12.56 6.09 -6.49
CA PHE A 65 -11.68 5.25 -7.31
C PHE A 65 -11.80 3.76 -6.88
N PRO A 66 -13.00 3.15 -6.96
CA PRO A 66 -13.22 1.78 -6.48
C PRO A 66 -12.41 0.73 -7.23
N GLU A 67 -12.13 0.97 -8.52
CA GLU A 67 -11.33 0.09 -9.38
C GLU A 67 -9.81 0.34 -9.26
N ASP A 68 -9.41 1.35 -8.48
CA ASP A 68 -8.00 1.66 -8.30
C ASP A 68 -7.44 0.87 -7.11
N ILE A 69 -6.59 -0.09 -7.44
CA ILE A 69 -5.91 -0.95 -6.45
C ILE A 69 -4.81 -0.23 -5.67
N GLY A 70 -4.43 0.99 -6.09
CA GLY A 70 -3.35 1.78 -5.51
C GLY A 70 -1.95 1.23 -5.82
N TYR A 71 -0.94 2.08 -5.64
CA TYR A 71 0.46 1.68 -5.75
C TYR A 71 1.05 1.33 -4.37
N PRO A 72 2.17 0.60 -4.30
CA PRO A 72 2.58 -0.07 -3.06
C PRO A 72 2.88 0.85 -1.87
N ILE A 73 3.51 2.01 -2.08
CA ILE A 73 3.79 2.95 -0.99
C ILE A 73 2.49 3.54 -0.43
N PHE A 74 1.51 3.83 -1.28
CA PHE A 74 0.20 4.31 -0.83
C PHE A 74 -0.57 3.26 -0.03
N LEU A 75 -0.45 1.97 -0.40
CA LEU A 75 -0.99 0.87 0.39
C LEU A 75 -0.28 0.73 1.74
N PHE A 76 1.03 0.95 1.79
CA PHE A 76 1.79 1.00 3.03
C PHE A 76 1.33 2.15 3.95
N GLU A 77 1.18 3.35 3.42
CA GLU A 77 0.66 4.52 4.15
C GLU A 77 -0.77 4.30 4.67
N TRP A 78 -1.57 3.55 3.91
CA TRP A 78 -2.91 3.12 4.33
C TRP A 78 -2.84 2.13 5.48
N THR A 79 -1.92 1.16 5.42
CA THR A 79 -1.68 0.19 6.51
C THR A 79 -1.32 0.92 7.81
N ILE A 80 -0.37 1.88 7.74
CA ILE A 80 -0.03 2.75 8.89
C ILE A 80 -1.27 3.44 9.42
N THR A 81 -2.06 4.06 8.54
CA THR A 81 -3.24 4.84 8.94
C THR A 81 -4.27 3.98 9.66
N LEU A 82 -4.54 2.76 9.17
CA LEU A 82 -5.48 1.84 9.80
C LEU A 82 -4.98 1.40 11.17
N PHE A 83 -3.70 1.05 11.28
CA PHE A 83 -3.09 0.70 12.57
C PHE A 83 -3.18 1.86 13.56
N LYS A 84 -2.75 3.06 13.16
CA LYS A 84 -2.75 4.28 14.00
C LYS A 84 -4.14 4.72 14.43
N THR A 85 -5.16 4.37 13.66
CA THR A 85 -6.57 4.61 14.00
C THR A 85 -7.25 3.42 14.66
N LYS A 86 -6.45 2.45 15.17
CA LYS A 86 -6.89 1.27 15.94
C LYS A 86 -7.80 0.30 15.17
N ARG A 87 -7.74 0.29 13.84
CA ARG A 87 -8.47 -0.62 12.95
C ARG A 87 -7.61 -1.85 12.63
N ILE A 88 -7.22 -2.59 13.67
CA ILE A 88 -6.16 -3.62 13.57
C ILE A 88 -6.49 -4.70 12.53
N GLU A 89 -7.71 -5.24 12.51
CA GLU A 89 -8.09 -6.25 11.52
C GLU A 89 -7.98 -5.73 10.07
N GLN A 90 -8.40 -4.49 9.84
CA GLN A 90 -8.29 -3.85 8.51
C GLN A 90 -6.82 -3.57 8.16
N ALA A 91 -6.00 -3.20 9.15
CA ALA A 91 -4.57 -2.99 8.97
C ALA A 91 -3.88 -4.30 8.55
N GLU A 92 -4.23 -5.44 9.15
CA GLU A 92 -3.70 -6.75 8.72
C GLU A 92 -4.08 -7.09 7.28
N LYS A 93 -5.35 -6.90 6.90
CA LYS A 93 -5.82 -7.12 5.51
C LYS A 93 -5.07 -6.20 4.53
N LYS A 94 -4.86 -4.93 4.90
CA LYS A 94 -4.14 -3.95 4.06
C LYS A 94 -2.63 -4.22 4.02
N ALA A 95 -2.04 -4.76 5.09
CA ALA A 95 -0.65 -5.19 5.12
C ALA A 95 -0.42 -6.36 4.12
N ILE A 96 -1.35 -7.32 4.09
CA ILE A 96 -1.31 -8.41 3.11
C ILE A 96 -1.38 -7.86 1.67
N GLN A 97 -2.28 -6.93 1.39
CA GLN A 97 -2.36 -6.27 0.07
C GLN A 97 -1.07 -5.50 -0.27
N THR A 98 -0.46 -4.84 0.71
CA THR A 98 0.81 -4.12 0.55
C THR A 98 1.92 -5.10 0.16
N PHE A 99 2.05 -6.22 0.87
CA PHE A 99 3.04 -7.25 0.57
C PHE A 99 2.89 -7.84 -0.83
N MET A 100 1.65 -8.10 -1.25
CA MET A 100 1.38 -8.58 -2.62
C MET A 100 1.77 -7.55 -3.69
N SER A 101 1.59 -6.27 -3.39
CA SER A 101 1.89 -5.18 -4.31
C SER A 101 3.38 -4.91 -4.47
N ASN A 102 4.18 -5.19 -3.43
CA ASN A 102 5.64 -5.20 -3.46
C ASN A 102 6.17 -5.97 -2.23
N THR A 103 6.92 -7.05 -2.49
CA THR A 103 7.39 -7.96 -1.43
C THR A 103 8.56 -7.41 -0.61
N TYR A 104 9.20 -6.33 -1.08
CA TYR A 104 10.41 -5.75 -0.49
C TYR A 104 10.12 -4.62 0.52
N ILE A 105 8.93 -4.01 0.48
CA ILE A 105 8.58 -2.85 1.31
C ILE A 105 8.70 -3.14 2.81
N PHE A 106 8.25 -4.31 3.27
CA PHE A 106 8.29 -4.64 4.69
C PHE A 106 9.70 -4.88 5.20
N ASP A 107 10.53 -5.60 4.46
CA ASP A 107 11.93 -5.81 4.82
C ASP A 107 12.68 -4.48 4.81
N LYS A 108 12.48 -3.63 3.79
CA LYS A 108 13.02 -2.27 3.75
C LYS A 108 12.64 -1.45 4.97
N PHE A 109 11.35 -1.42 5.34
CA PHE A 109 10.86 -0.66 6.47
C PHE A 109 11.40 -1.16 7.81
N LEU A 110 11.41 -2.48 7.99
CA LEU A 110 11.90 -3.15 9.20
C LEU A 110 13.44 -3.20 9.27
N GLN A 111 14.13 -2.75 8.20
CA GLN A 111 15.58 -2.79 8.04
C GLN A 111 16.14 -4.22 8.10
N LYS A 112 15.44 -5.14 7.43
CA LYS A 112 15.86 -6.53 7.22
C LYS A 112 16.48 -6.67 5.84
N GLU A 113 17.29 -7.71 5.68
CA GLU A 113 17.78 -8.10 4.37
C GLU A 113 16.61 -8.62 3.52
N SER A 114 16.44 -8.05 2.32
CA SER A 114 15.39 -8.45 1.38
C SER A 114 15.65 -9.85 0.86
N LEU A 115 14.65 -10.73 0.94
CA LEU A 115 14.72 -12.02 0.28
C LEU A 115 14.46 -11.85 -1.23
N GLN A 116 15.42 -12.31 -2.03
CA GLN A 116 15.31 -12.33 -3.48
C GLN A 116 14.59 -13.59 -3.93
N PHE A 117 13.53 -13.42 -4.72
CA PHE A 117 12.75 -14.53 -5.26
C PHE A 117 12.70 -14.44 -6.78
N ASN A 118 13.05 -15.53 -7.46
CA ASN A 118 12.77 -15.65 -8.90
C ASN A 118 11.27 -15.90 -9.10
N LYS A 119 10.48 -14.84 -9.32
CA LYS A 119 9.00 -14.88 -9.28
C LYS A 119 8.37 -13.95 -10.32
N SER A 120 7.13 -14.27 -10.69
CA SER A 120 6.36 -13.48 -11.64
C SER A 120 5.99 -12.09 -11.13
N GLU A 121 6.46 -11.10 -11.88
CA GLU A 121 6.27 -9.68 -11.70
C GLU A 121 5.43 -9.16 -12.87
N SER A 122 4.24 -8.62 -12.57
CA SER A 122 3.31 -8.07 -13.58
C SER A 122 3.43 -6.55 -13.75
N SER A 123 4.21 -5.88 -12.91
CA SER A 123 4.38 -4.43 -12.91
C SER A 123 5.76 -4.05 -12.40
N ASN A 124 6.31 -2.95 -12.91
CA ASN A 124 7.52 -2.32 -12.38
C ASN A 124 7.40 -1.92 -10.90
N TRP A 125 6.18 -1.74 -10.37
CA TRP A 125 5.99 -1.47 -8.95
C TRP A 125 6.20 -2.67 -8.04
N GLN A 126 6.22 -3.89 -8.58
CA GLN A 126 6.52 -5.08 -7.79
C GLN A 126 8.02 -5.31 -7.60
N LEU A 127 8.85 -4.65 -8.44
CA LEU A 127 10.29 -4.83 -8.46
C LEU A 127 10.96 -4.16 -7.26
N GLU A 128 12.20 -4.58 -7.00
CA GLU A 128 12.97 -4.08 -5.86
C GLU A 128 13.27 -2.58 -5.98
N GLU A 129 13.50 -2.06 -7.18
CA GLU A 129 13.87 -0.67 -7.45
C GLU A 129 12.85 0.34 -6.90
N LEU A 130 11.60 -0.07 -6.66
CA LEU A 130 10.61 0.78 -5.99
C LEU A 130 11.11 1.24 -4.60
N ILE A 131 11.86 0.41 -3.88
CA ILE A 131 12.32 0.72 -2.52
C ILE A 131 13.35 1.84 -2.47
N GLU A 132 13.92 2.26 -3.60
CA GLU A 132 14.77 3.45 -3.72
C GLU A 132 13.96 4.73 -3.43
N TYR A 133 12.67 4.73 -3.73
CA TYR A 133 11.75 5.84 -3.51
C TYR A 133 11.01 5.74 -2.16
N PHE A 134 11.25 4.66 -1.41
CA PHE A 134 10.61 4.40 -0.12
C PHE A 134 11.41 5.03 1.03
N HIS A 135 10.78 5.97 1.73
CA HIS A 135 11.45 6.82 2.73
C HIS A 135 11.01 6.55 4.19
N TYR A 136 10.15 5.55 4.41
CA TYR A 136 9.70 5.20 5.76
C TYR A 136 10.66 4.21 6.42
N THR A 137 10.79 4.30 7.74
CA THR A 137 11.65 3.40 8.52
C THR A 137 11.06 3.18 9.91
N LYS A 138 11.25 1.98 10.48
CA LYS A 138 10.81 1.66 11.85
C LYS A 138 11.40 2.58 12.93
N ASN A 139 12.50 3.28 12.64
CA ASN A 139 13.16 4.19 13.59
C ASN A 139 12.54 5.60 13.61
N GLN A 140 11.53 5.89 12.79
CA GLN A 140 10.82 7.16 12.90
C GLN A 140 9.96 7.13 14.17
N ASP A 141 10.12 8.11 15.05
CA ASP A 141 9.49 8.14 16.39
C ASP A 141 7.99 7.82 16.36
N TYR A 142 7.27 8.37 15.37
CA TYR A 142 5.82 8.18 15.22
C TYR A 142 5.43 6.82 14.60
N LEU A 143 6.39 5.96 14.25
CA LEU A 143 6.18 4.64 13.64
C LEU A 143 6.78 3.48 14.45
N ILE A 144 7.39 3.73 15.61
CA ILE A 144 8.01 2.67 16.43
C ILE A 144 6.99 1.57 16.78
N ASP A 145 5.85 1.95 17.32
CA ASP A 145 4.73 1.05 17.65
C ASP A 145 4.17 0.30 16.42
N PHE A 146 4.13 0.97 15.27
CA PHE A 146 3.75 0.34 14.00
C PHE A 146 4.79 -0.69 13.55
N GLY A 147 6.08 -0.38 13.70
CA GLY A 147 7.18 -1.30 13.41
C GLY A 147 7.14 -2.55 14.27
N GLU A 148 6.96 -2.41 15.58
CA GLU A 148 6.79 -3.54 16.49
C GLU A 148 5.56 -4.38 16.13
N TRP A 149 4.45 -3.75 15.79
CA TRP A 149 3.25 -4.45 15.35
C TRP A 149 3.47 -5.20 14.04
N LEU A 150 4.07 -4.54 13.04
CA LEU A 150 4.29 -5.12 11.73
C LEU A 150 5.27 -6.30 11.81
N GLU A 151 6.30 -6.19 12.64
CA GLU A 151 7.22 -7.29 12.92
C GLU A 151 6.49 -8.49 13.53
N ARG A 152 5.69 -8.28 14.59
CA ARG A 152 4.88 -9.37 15.18
C ARG A 152 3.92 -9.98 14.16
N PHE A 153 3.24 -9.15 13.37
CA PHE A 153 2.28 -9.61 12.37
C PHE A 153 2.95 -10.43 11.26
N THR A 154 4.07 -9.94 10.72
CA THR A 154 4.83 -10.65 9.67
C THR A 154 5.46 -11.95 10.16
N THR A 155 5.70 -12.08 11.47
CA THR A 155 6.12 -13.35 12.08
C THR A 155 4.97 -14.27 12.51
N SER A 156 3.71 -13.84 12.35
CA SER A 156 2.57 -14.64 12.74
C SER A 156 2.34 -15.81 11.79
N LYS A 157 1.76 -16.91 12.29
CA LYS A 157 1.36 -18.05 11.46
C LYS A 157 0.48 -17.63 10.29
N LYS A 158 -0.46 -16.72 10.53
CA LYS A 158 -1.38 -16.19 9.51
C LYS A 158 -0.62 -15.56 8.34
N PHE A 159 0.35 -14.69 8.63
CA PHE A 159 1.13 -14.03 7.59
C PHE A 159 2.09 -15.00 6.90
N TYR A 160 2.79 -15.85 7.65
CA TYR A 160 3.70 -16.84 7.07
C TYR A 160 2.99 -17.81 6.12
N ASP A 161 1.85 -18.36 6.53
CA ASP A 161 1.06 -19.28 5.70
C ASP A 161 0.63 -18.60 4.39
N PHE A 162 0.24 -17.33 4.46
CA PHE A 162 -0.09 -16.54 3.29
C PHE A 162 1.12 -16.27 2.39
N ALA A 163 2.19 -15.68 2.96
CA ALA A 163 3.36 -15.22 2.21
C ALA A 163 4.05 -16.37 1.50
N ASN A 164 4.25 -17.51 2.19
CA ASN A 164 4.85 -18.70 1.59
C ASN A 164 4.02 -19.20 0.40
N ARG A 165 2.70 -19.30 0.57
CA ARG A 165 1.83 -19.78 -0.50
C ARG A 165 1.76 -18.81 -1.69
N PHE A 166 1.74 -17.52 -1.42
CA PHE A 166 1.75 -16.48 -2.45
C PHE A 166 3.06 -16.53 -3.27
N ILE A 167 4.21 -16.57 -2.60
CA ILE A 167 5.52 -16.66 -3.26
C ILE A 167 5.62 -17.96 -4.07
N GLU A 168 5.21 -19.10 -3.52
CA GLU A 168 5.21 -20.40 -4.23
C GLU A 168 4.40 -20.33 -5.55
N LEU A 169 3.20 -19.72 -5.51
CA LEU A 169 2.36 -19.55 -6.70
C LEU A 169 3.04 -18.63 -7.73
N ARG A 170 3.62 -17.51 -7.28
CA ARG A 170 4.32 -16.55 -8.14
C ARG A 170 5.59 -17.13 -8.78
N GLN A 171 6.33 -17.98 -8.07
CA GLN A 171 7.48 -18.71 -8.61
C GLN A 171 7.05 -19.70 -9.70
N LYS A 172 5.96 -20.45 -9.48
CA LYS A 172 5.41 -21.35 -10.52
C LYS A 172 4.94 -20.58 -11.75
N LEU A 173 4.31 -19.43 -11.55
CA LEU A 173 3.82 -18.58 -12.63
C LEU A 173 4.93 -17.94 -13.48
N GLU A 174 6.16 -17.83 -12.99
CA GLU A 174 7.25 -17.14 -13.70
C GLU A 174 7.54 -17.77 -15.06
N ASN A 175 7.63 -19.09 -15.10
CA ASN A 175 8.00 -19.84 -16.30
C ASN A 175 6.83 -20.63 -16.92
N GLU A 176 5.62 -20.53 -16.35
CA GLU A 176 4.46 -21.27 -16.84
C GLU A 176 3.83 -20.54 -18.06
N PRO A 177 3.83 -21.14 -19.25
CA PRO A 177 3.24 -20.53 -20.44
C PRO A 177 1.73 -20.35 -20.32
N VAL A 178 1.15 -19.52 -21.18
CA VAL A 178 -0.30 -19.33 -21.23
C VAL A 178 -0.98 -20.66 -21.57
N GLY A 179 -1.91 -21.09 -20.73
CA GLY A 179 -2.63 -22.35 -20.87
C GLY A 179 -3.39 -22.71 -19.60
N ASN A 180 -4.01 -23.90 -19.60
CA ASN A 180 -4.87 -24.35 -18.50
C ASN A 180 -4.16 -24.35 -17.14
N THR A 181 -2.89 -24.76 -17.10
CA THR A 181 -2.08 -24.79 -15.87
C THR A 181 -1.89 -23.38 -15.30
N ARG A 182 -1.54 -22.39 -16.14
CA ARG A 182 -1.40 -20.99 -15.73
C ARG A 182 -2.72 -20.44 -15.19
N THR A 183 -3.83 -20.69 -15.88
CA THR A 183 -5.17 -20.27 -15.42
C THR A 183 -5.47 -20.82 -14.03
N GLN A 184 -5.24 -22.12 -13.81
CA GLN A 184 -5.44 -22.74 -12.49
C GLN A 184 -4.54 -22.15 -11.39
N LEU A 185 -3.31 -21.75 -11.71
CA LEU A 185 -2.41 -21.09 -10.76
C LEU A 185 -2.91 -19.68 -10.41
N ILE A 186 -3.38 -18.92 -11.40
CA ILE A 186 -3.99 -17.59 -11.20
C ILE A 186 -5.26 -17.70 -10.36
N ASP A 187 -6.12 -18.69 -10.64
CA ASP A 187 -7.35 -18.91 -9.86
C ASP A 187 -7.03 -19.22 -8.40
N LYS A 188 -6.05 -20.10 -8.15
CA LYS A 188 -5.57 -20.41 -6.79
C LYS A 188 -5.00 -19.19 -6.08
N GLU A 189 -4.28 -18.32 -6.81
CA GLU A 189 -3.80 -17.07 -6.26
C GLU A 189 -4.96 -16.13 -5.88
N ASN A 190 -5.94 -15.96 -6.78
CA ASN A 190 -7.11 -15.13 -6.53
C ASN A 190 -7.95 -15.63 -5.33
N GLU A 191 -8.11 -16.94 -5.18
CA GLU A 191 -8.76 -17.56 -4.03
C GLU A 191 -7.97 -17.32 -2.73
N LEU A 192 -6.65 -17.47 -2.78
CA LEU A 192 -5.77 -17.16 -1.65
C LEU A 192 -5.93 -15.69 -1.23
N ILE A 193 -5.89 -14.76 -2.18
CA ILE A 193 -6.05 -13.33 -1.91
C ILE A 193 -7.40 -13.07 -1.23
N LYS A 194 -8.50 -13.53 -1.84
CA LYS A 194 -9.85 -13.35 -1.30
C LYS A 194 -9.97 -13.88 0.13
N LYS A 195 -9.39 -15.05 0.43
CA LYS A 195 -9.41 -15.65 1.77
C LYS A 195 -8.77 -14.76 2.85
N TYR A 196 -7.75 -13.98 2.50
CA TYR A 196 -6.98 -13.19 3.46
C TYR A 196 -7.35 -11.69 3.45
N THR A 197 -8.03 -11.20 2.41
CA THR A 197 -8.37 -9.78 2.27
C THR A 197 -9.86 -9.44 2.36
N ASN A 198 -10.75 -10.42 2.26
CA ASN A 198 -12.19 -10.24 2.45
C ASN A 198 -12.59 -10.70 3.86
#